data_AF-A0A432XMX5-F1
#
_entry.id   AF-A0A432XMX5-F1
#
_cell.length_a   1.000
_cell.length_b   1.000
_cell.length_c   1.000
_cell.angle_alpha   90.00
_cell.angle_beta   90.00
_cell.angle_gamma   90.00
#
_symmetry.space_group_name_H-M   'P 1'
#
loop_
_entity.id
_entity.type
_entity.pdbx_description
1 polymer ?
#
loop_
_entity_poly.entity_id
_entity_poly.type
_entity_poly.pdbx_seq_one_letter_code
_entity_poly.pdbx_strand_id
1 'polypeptide(L)'
;MVKVKNEFHPDYAVPPGEILEYELELRAMSQKELSDRTGITSKHLISIIKGDSAITPQTAIKLERVLGMPVDYWLNLESQYREILARKSEQKQLERDLEWLKRVPVNEMAKRGWIDKPKDKMAVLDRVLKFFGIASVAQWDDIWPNLAVAYRQHQKHEVFPEAVSAWLRKGELESHKIQCNKFDKSGFKALLSDLRELTTKTPENFVPELQQRCANFGVAVVFVPALPKTSVSGATRWLTKDKALIQLSLRYKSNDHLWFTFFHEAGHILLHGKKEMFLEGTNGLDGKKEEEADKFAEEMLIPRAEFNAFVKARNFYADDIRRFADAIGIAPGIVVGQLQHKKLLPQNFCNELKQRYEWRG
;
A
#
# COMPACT_ATOMS: atom_id res chain seq x y z
N MET A 1 1.84 10.60 -29.63
CA MET A 1 3.08 11.40 -29.51
C MET A 1 2.98 12.25 -28.25
N VAL A 2 3.68 11.88 -27.17
CA VAL A 2 3.74 12.70 -25.96
C VAL A 2 4.72 13.84 -26.24
N LYS A 3 4.23 15.08 -26.28
CA LYS A 3 5.10 16.27 -26.32
C LYS A 3 5.94 16.25 -25.04
N VAL A 4 7.24 15.99 -25.18
CA VAL A 4 8.20 16.26 -24.11
C VAL A 4 8.20 17.78 -23.94
N LYS A 5 7.52 18.28 -22.92
CA LYS A 5 7.77 19.65 -22.44
C LYS A 5 9.20 19.63 -21.92
N ASN A 6 10.09 20.35 -22.60
CA ASN A 6 11.39 20.68 -22.02
C ASN A 6 11.11 21.62 -20.83
N GLU A 7 11.00 21.05 -19.65
CA GLU A 7 10.91 21.81 -18.40
C GLU A 7 12.33 22.19 -18.00
N PHE A 8 12.68 23.47 -18.19
CA PHE A 8 13.93 24.05 -17.73
C PHE A 8 13.91 24.11 -16.20
N HIS A 9 14.69 23.23 -15.57
CA HIS A 9 14.91 23.24 -14.13
C HIS A 9 16.37 23.66 -13.89
N PRO A 10 16.65 24.96 -13.68
CA PRO A 10 18.00 25.41 -13.40
C PRO A 10 18.51 24.76 -12.10
N ASP A 11 19.75 24.28 -12.14
CA ASP A 11 20.47 23.68 -11.02
C ASP A 11 21.10 24.75 -10.10
N TYR A 12 20.99 26.02 -10.47
CA TYR A 12 21.37 27.18 -9.67
C TYR A 12 20.12 27.97 -9.25
N ALA A 13 20.15 28.50 -8.03
CA ALA A 13 19.08 29.35 -7.50
C ALA A 13 19.64 30.77 -7.48
N VAL A 14 19.06 31.68 -8.26
CA VAL A 14 19.37 33.10 -8.16
C VAL A 14 18.44 33.71 -7.12
N PRO A 15 18.96 34.21 -5.99
CA PRO A 15 18.16 34.95 -5.03
C PRO A 15 17.49 36.16 -5.71
N PRO A 16 16.20 36.43 -5.46
CA PRO A 16 15.54 37.64 -5.95
C PRO A 16 16.26 38.91 -5.49
N GLY A 17 16.99 38.80 -4.37
CA GLY A 17 17.88 39.80 -3.83
C GLY A 17 19.02 40.24 -4.75
N GLU A 18 19.59 39.33 -5.55
CA GLU A 18 20.62 39.67 -6.55
C GLU A 18 20.02 40.47 -7.69
N ILE A 19 18.79 40.14 -8.12
CA ILE A 19 18.05 40.93 -9.11
C ILE A 19 17.72 42.32 -8.55
N LEU A 20 17.31 42.39 -7.28
CA LEU A 20 17.08 43.68 -6.62
C LEU A 20 18.34 44.53 -6.57
N GLU A 21 19.49 43.94 -6.27
CA GLU A 21 20.78 44.64 -6.26
C GLU A 21 21.16 45.15 -7.66
N TYR A 22 20.99 44.33 -8.70
CA TYR A 22 21.19 44.75 -10.09
C TYR A 22 20.27 45.91 -10.50
N GLU A 23 19.00 45.87 -10.13
CA GLU A 23 18.03 46.94 -10.42
C GLU A 23 18.38 48.26 -9.70
N LEU A 24 18.98 48.16 -8.50
CA LEU A 24 19.49 49.32 -7.76
C LEU A 24 20.71 49.92 -8.45
N GLU A 25 21.66 49.10 -8.91
CA GLU A 25 22.84 49.54 -9.66
C GLU A 25 22.45 50.27 -10.95
N LEU A 26 21.53 49.72 -11.73
CA LEU A 26 21.02 50.34 -12.96
C LEU A 26 20.40 51.73 -12.74
N ARG A 27 19.85 51.97 -11.55
CA ARG A 27 19.22 53.25 -11.16
C ARG A 27 20.18 54.16 -10.40
N ALA A 28 21.43 53.76 -10.20
CA ALA A 28 22.39 54.42 -9.30
C ALA A 28 21.79 54.68 -7.89
N MET A 29 20.91 53.78 -7.43
CA MET A 29 20.20 53.91 -6.16
C MET A 29 20.90 53.07 -5.10
N SER A 30 21.20 53.66 -3.93
CA SER A 30 21.79 52.89 -2.83
C SER A 30 20.76 52.04 -2.08
N GLN A 31 21.18 50.95 -1.43
CA GLN A 31 20.29 50.17 -0.55
C GLN A 31 19.72 51.01 0.61
N LYS A 32 20.49 52.01 1.09
CA LYS A 32 20.03 52.96 2.10
C LYS A 32 18.92 53.87 1.57
N GLU A 33 19.05 54.33 0.33
CA GLU A 33 18.00 55.10 -0.32
C GLU A 33 16.74 54.26 -0.56
N LEU A 34 16.87 53.00 -1.00
CA LEU A 34 15.73 52.09 -1.13
C LEU A 34 15.01 51.87 0.21
N SER A 35 15.78 51.71 1.30
CA SER A 35 15.28 51.61 2.68
C SER A 35 14.40 52.81 3.02
N ASP A 36 14.90 54.02 2.76
CA ASP A 36 14.19 55.27 3.05
C ASP A 36 12.92 55.42 2.19
N ARG A 37 12.96 55.05 0.90
CA ARG A 37 11.80 55.12 -0.03
C ARG A 37 10.71 54.09 0.28
N THR A 38 11.08 52.88 0.70
CA THR A 38 10.13 51.78 0.95
C THR A 38 9.64 51.72 2.40
N GLY A 39 10.35 52.40 3.31
CA GLY A 39 10.19 52.24 4.76
C GLY A 39 10.50 50.83 5.24
N ILE A 40 11.30 50.06 4.48
CA ILE A 40 11.82 48.75 4.90
C ILE A 40 13.17 48.99 5.56
N THR A 41 13.43 48.39 6.72
CA THR A 41 14.70 48.61 7.41
C THR A 41 15.88 48.12 6.56
N SER A 42 17.01 48.83 6.61
CA SER A 42 18.22 48.45 5.87
C SER A 42 18.69 47.03 6.26
N LYS A 43 18.52 46.62 7.52
CA LYS A 43 18.79 45.24 7.96
C LYS A 43 17.95 44.21 7.21
N HIS A 44 16.66 44.48 7.01
CA HIS A 44 15.77 43.57 6.30
C HIS A 44 16.07 43.56 4.79
N LEU A 45 16.34 44.71 4.18
CA LEU A 45 16.77 44.76 2.77
C LEU A 45 18.07 43.98 2.53
N ILE A 46 19.08 44.12 3.40
CA ILE A 46 20.32 43.33 3.30
C ILE A 46 20.01 41.83 3.40
N SER A 47 19.10 41.43 4.28
CA SER A 47 18.69 40.02 4.42
C SER A 47 17.92 39.51 3.20
N ILE A 48 17.10 40.35 2.54
CA ILE A 48 16.45 40.03 1.27
C ILE A 48 17.50 39.88 0.16
N ILE A 49 18.46 40.80 0.08
CA ILE A 49 19.54 40.78 -0.93
C ILE A 49 20.37 39.50 -0.82
N LYS A 50 20.69 39.08 0.40
CA LYS A 50 21.37 37.80 0.67
C LYS A 50 20.51 36.54 0.45
N GLY A 51 19.21 36.69 0.21
CA GLY A 51 18.26 35.58 0.05
C GLY A 51 17.81 34.91 1.36
N ASP A 52 18.26 35.42 2.51
CA ASP A 52 17.91 34.90 3.85
C ASP A 52 16.45 35.23 4.21
N SER A 53 15.98 36.43 3.86
CA SER A 53 14.58 36.86 4.03
C SER A 53 13.82 36.80 2.71
N ALA A 54 12.55 36.43 2.77
CA ALA A 54 11.68 36.37 1.60
C ALA A 54 11.13 37.74 1.21
N ILE A 55 10.98 37.98 -0.10
CA ILE A 55 10.14 39.06 -0.60
C ILE A 55 8.67 38.66 -0.41
N THR A 56 8.05 39.19 0.65
CA THR A 56 6.61 38.99 0.91
C THR A 56 5.74 39.82 -0.04
N PRO A 57 4.43 39.55 -0.16
CA PRO A 57 3.52 40.40 -0.93
C PRO A 57 3.57 41.87 -0.52
N GLN A 58 3.68 42.17 0.78
CA GLN A 58 3.80 43.56 1.26
C GLN A 58 5.11 44.20 0.80
N THR A 59 6.22 43.46 0.83
CA THR A 59 7.52 43.93 0.33
C THR A 59 7.46 44.14 -1.18
N ALA A 60 6.87 43.22 -1.94
CA ALA A 60 6.72 43.34 -3.40
C ALA A 60 5.91 44.58 -3.80
N ILE A 61 4.81 44.90 -3.10
CA ILE A 61 4.02 46.14 -3.35
C ILE A 61 4.86 47.40 -3.11
N LYS A 62 5.71 47.39 -2.07
CA LYS A 62 6.62 48.51 -1.81
C LYS A 62 7.69 48.64 -2.87
N LEU A 63 8.26 47.52 -3.32
CA LEU A 63 9.25 47.50 -4.40
C LEU A 63 8.65 47.95 -5.73
N GLU A 64 7.43 47.53 -6.07
CA GLU A 64 6.71 47.99 -7.27
C GLU A 64 6.55 49.51 -7.28
N ARG A 65 6.11 50.09 -6.16
CA ARG A 65 5.94 51.55 -6.04
C ARG A 65 7.24 52.34 -6.23
N VAL A 66 8.39 51.76 -5.87
CA VAL A 66 9.70 52.45 -5.95
C VAL A 66 10.45 52.15 -7.24
N LEU A 67 10.37 50.91 -7.74
CA LEU A 67 11.19 50.42 -8.85
C LEU A 67 10.39 50.24 -10.16
N GLY A 68 9.06 50.29 -10.09
CA GLY A 68 8.15 50.18 -11.23
C GLY A 68 7.91 48.77 -11.73
N MET A 69 8.58 47.76 -11.17
CA MET A 69 8.39 46.36 -11.56
C MET A 69 7.16 45.76 -10.87
N PRO A 70 6.26 45.09 -11.61
CA PRO A 70 5.01 44.59 -11.06
C PRO A 70 5.19 43.69 -9.82
N VAL A 71 4.24 43.70 -8.90
CA VAL A 71 4.24 42.81 -7.72
C VAL A 71 4.51 41.35 -8.10
N ASP A 72 3.84 40.85 -9.13
CA ASP A 72 3.94 39.47 -9.57
C ASP A 72 5.35 39.11 -10.08
N TYR A 73 6.10 40.08 -10.61
CA TYR A 73 7.48 39.86 -11.02
C TYR A 73 8.34 39.40 -9.83
N TRP A 74 8.27 40.15 -8.72
CA TRP A 74 9.03 39.84 -7.51
C TRP A 74 8.57 38.55 -6.84
N LEU A 75 7.25 38.33 -6.77
CA LEU A 75 6.70 37.11 -6.17
C LEU A 75 7.05 35.85 -6.98
N ASN A 76 7.09 35.95 -8.31
CA ASN A 76 7.51 34.85 -9.16
C ASN A 76 8.99 34.51 -8.97
N LEU A 77 9.87 35.52 -8.88
CA LEU A 77 11.28 35.30 -8.55
C LEU A 77 11.44 34.61 -7.18
N GLU A 78 10.76 35.12 -6.16
CA GLU A 78 10.81 34.55 -4.80
C GLU A 78 10.30 33.11 -4.76
N SER A 79 9.16 32.85 -5.40
CA SER A 79 8.59 31.51 -5.47
C SER A 79 9.56 30.52 -6.13
N GLN A 80 10.14 30.89 -7.27
CA GLN A 80 11.11 30.04 -7.98
C GLN A 80 12.36 29.77 -7.14
N TYR A 81 12.91 30.82 -6.52
CA TYR A 81 14.09 30.68 -5.66
C TYR A 81 13.84 29.75 -4.48
N ARG A 82 12.73 29.93 -3.76
CA ARG A 82 12.37 29.10 -2.60
C ARG A 82 12.07 27.66 -3.00
N GLU A 83 11.43 27.45 -4.15
CA GLU A 83 11.22 26.11 -4.70
C GLU A 83 12.55 25.41 -4.97
N ILE A 84 13.52 26.08 -5.62
CA ILE A 84 14.83 25.49 -5.91
C ILE A 84 15.59 25.16 -4.63
N LEU A 85 15.57 26.06 -3.63
CA LEU A 85 16.17 25.78 -2.31
C LEU A 85 15.53 24.57 -1.62
N ALA A 86 14.20 24.49 -1.63
CA ALA A 86 13.47 23.36 -1.06
C ALA A 86 13.83 22.05 -1.76
N ARG A 87 13.86 22.03 -3.09
CA ARG A 87 14.28 20.86 -3.89
C ARG A 87 15.72 20.44 -3.60
N LYS A 88 16.65 21.39 -3.48
CA LYS A 88 18.05 21.09 -3.10
C LYS A 88 18.16 20.48 -1.70
N SER A 89 17.38 20.99 -0.75
CA SER A 89 17.33 20.43 0.60
C SER A 89 16.74 19.02 0.60
N GLU A 90 15.65 18.81 -0.13
CA GLU A 90 14.99 17.52 -0.29
C GLU A 90 15.92 16.49 -0.97
N GLN A 91 16.66 16.90 -2.00
CA GLN A 91 17.66 16.04 -2.66
C GLN A 91 18.73 15.55 -1.68
N LYS A 92 19.27 16.42 -0.82
CA LYS A 92 20.23 16.01 0.22
C LYS A 92 19.65 15.03 1.22
N GLN A 93 18.35 15.13 1.53
CA GLN A 93 17.69 14.19 2.41
C GLN A 93 17.50 12.83 1.73
N LEU A 94 17.02 12.83 0.48
CA LEU A 94 16.85 11.61 -0.32
C LEU A 94 18.18 10.85 -0.52
N GLU A 95 19.30 11.56 -0.65
CA GLU A 95 20.63 10.94 -0.73
C GLU A 95 20.97 10.11 0.51
N ARG A 96 20.56 10.57 1.70
CA ARG A 96 20.75 9.83 2.98
C ARG A 96 19.87 8.58 3.04
N ASP A 97 18.71 8.64 2.39
CA ASP A 97 17.70 7.59 2.38
C ASP A 97 17.96 6.49 1.33
N LEU A 98 18.96 6.67 0.45
CA LEU A 98 19.33 5.68 -0.58
C LEU A 98 19.70 4.30 -0.02
N GLU A 99 20.21 4.23 1.21
CA GLU A 99 20.48 2.94 1.85
C GLU A 99 19.21 2.15 2.16
N TRP A 100 18.12 2.83 2.53
CA TRP A 100 16.83 2.18 2.75
C TRP A 100 16.26 1.56 1.47
N LEU A 101 16.49 2.20 0.31
CA LEU A 101 16.03 1.69 -0.99
C LEU A 101 16.54 0.27 -1.28
N LYS A 102 17.72 -0.11 -0.77
CA LYS A 102 18.28 -1.46 -0.95
C LYS A 102 17.46 -2.55 -0.27
N ARG A 103 16.65 -2.20 0.73
CA ARG A 103 15.76 -3.13 1.46
C ARG A 103 14.43 -3.36 0.73
N VAL A 104 14.05 -2.45 -0.17
CA VAL A 104 12.82 -2.52 -0.95
C VAL A 104 13.02 -3.43 -2.16
N PRO A 105 12.08 -4.34 -2.49
CA PRO A 105 12.18 -5.23 -3.65
C PRO A 105 11.88 -4.52 -4.99
N VAL A 106 12.58 -3.42 -5.27
CA VAL A 106 12.36 -2.53 -6.43
C VAL A 106 12.35 -3.28 -7.76
N ASN A 107 13.28 -4.22 -7.95
CA ASN A 107 13.38 -4.98 -9.20
C ASN A 107 12.11 -5.81 -9.46
N GLU A 108 11.57 -6.44 -8.43
CA GLU A 108 10.37 -7.26 -8.57
C GLU A 108 9.13 -6.38 -8.73
N MET A 109 9.05 -5.27 -7.98
CA MET A 109 7.97 -4.28 -8.15
C MET A 109 7.94 -3.74 -9.59
N ALA A 110 9.10 -3.39 -10.15
CA ALA A 110 9.22 -2.92 -11.52
C ALA A 110 8.88 -4.01 -12.56
N LYS A 111 9.37 -5.24 -12.37
CA LYS A 111 9.06 -6.39 -13.23
C LYS A 111 7.55 -6.64 -13.32
N ARG A 112 6.82 -6.39 -12.22
CA ARG A 112 5.36 -6.53 -12.14
C ARG A 112 4.58 -5.28 -12.55
N GLY A 113 5.26 -4.23 -13.03
CA GLY A 113 4.64 -2.97 -13.44
C GLY A 113 4.03 -2.17 -12.30
N TRP A 114 4.49 -2.35 -11.05
CA TRP A 114 3.99 -1.57 -9.91
C TRP A 114 4.59 -0.17 -9.86
N ILE A 115 5.82 -0.03 -10.36
CA ILE A 115 6.56 1.23 -10.48
C ILE A 115 7.40 1.21 -11.76
N ASP A 116 7.69 2.40 -12.29
CA ASP A 116 8.75 2.57 -13.27
C ASP A 116 10.12 2.54 -12.58
N LYS A 117 11.15 2.00 -13.26
CA LYS A 117 12.52 1.95 -12.74
C LYS A 117 13.49 2.74 -13.64
N PRO A 118 13.65 4.05 -13.42
CA PRO A 118 14.67 4.84 -14.12
C PRO A 118 16.09 4.38 -13.74
N LYS A 119 17.09 4.82 -14.53
CA LYS A 119 18.51 4.52 -14.26
C LYS A 119 19.04 5.24 -13.03
N ASP A 120 18.56 6.45 -12.79
CA ASP A 120 18.96 7.26 -11.64
C ASP A 120 18.32 6.73 -10.34
N LYS A 121 19.15 6.51 -9.31
CA LYS A 121 18.71 5.93 -8.03
C LYS A 121 17.82 6.88 -7.24
N MET A 122 18.05 8.18 -7.36
CA MET A 122 17.24 9.19 -6.68
C MET A 122 15.83 9.23 -7.26
N ALA A 123 15.71 9.19 -8.60
CA ALA A 123 14.44 9.04 -9.28
C ALA A 123 13.74 7.71 -8.92
N VAL A 124 14.48 6.60 -8.74
CA VAL A 124 13.89 5.34 -8.26
C VAL A 124 13.34 5.51 -6.83
N LEU A 125 14.07 6.15 -5.92
CA LEU A 125 13.61 6.43 -4.56
C LEU A 125 12.33 7.27 -4.58
N ASP A 126 12.27 8.34 -5.37
CA ASP A 126 11.05 9.15 -5.58
C ASP A 126 9.86 8.29 -6.03
N ARG A 127 10.08 7.39 -7.01
CA ARG A 127 9.02 6.46 -7.48
C ARG A 127 8.54 5.53 -6.38
N VAL A 128 9.44 5.05 -5.52
CA VAL A 128 9.11 4.19 -4.39
C VAL A 128 8.33 4.97 -3.32
N LEU A 129 8.76 6.17 -2.94
CA LEU A 129 8.05 7.01 -1.97
C LEU A 129 6.64 7.37 -2.47
N LYS A 130 6.49 7.71 -3.76
CA LYS A 130 5.19 7.94 -4.41
C LYS A 130 4.30 6.70 -4.41
N PHE A 131 4.87 5.53 -4.69
CA PHE A 131 4.13 4.26 -4.61
C PHE A 131 3.60 4.01 -3.19
N PHE A 132 4.44 4.20 -2.18
CA PHE A 132 4.05 4.11 -0.77
C PHE A 132 3.09 5.23 -0.33
N GLY A 133 3.09 6.38 -1.01
CA GLY A 133 2.29 7.55 -0.63
C GLY A 133 2.83 8.25 0.61
N ILE A 134 4.16 8.25 0.80
CA ILE A 134 4.84 8.84 1.96
C ILE A 134 5.81 9.95 1.51
N ALA A 135 5.99 10.96 2.38
CA ALA A 135 6.83 12.12 2.08
C ALA A 135 8.34 11.82 2.21
N SER A 136 8.73 10.91 3.11
CA SER A 136 10.13 10.48 3.27
C SER A 136 10.20 9.09 3.89
N VAL A 137 11.41 8.52 3.95
CA VAL A 137 11.65 7.22 4.61
C VAL A 137 11.32 7.26 6.11
N ALA A 138 11.48 8.40 6.78
CA ALA A 138 11.14 8.52 8.20
C ALA A 138 9.65 8.21 8.45
N GLN A 139 8.75 8.62 7.55
CA GLN A 139 7.32 8.33 7.68
C GLN A 139 6.98 6.86 7.44
N TRP A 140 7.86 6.08 6.80
CA TRP A 140 7.62 4.64 6.64
C TRP A 140 7.55 3.94 8.00
N ASP A 141 8.42 4.29 8.95
CA ASP A 141 8.41 3.74 10.30
C ASP A 141 7.13 4.14 11.06
N ASP A 142 6.60 5.34 10.83
CA ASP A 142 5.37 5.85 11.48
C ASP A 142 4.09 5.18 10.96
N ILE A 143 4.04 4.84 9.67
CA ILE A 143 2.86 4.23 9.05
C ILE A 143 2.82 2.71 9.27
N TRP A 144 3.98 2.06 9.33
CA TRP A 144 4.08 0.60 9.54
C TRP A 144 4.88 0.20 10.80
N PRO A 145 4.61 0.79 11.99
CA PRO A 145 5.42 0.58 13.19
C PRO A 145 5.35 -0.88 13.67
N ASN A 146 4.17 -1.49 13.60
CA ASN A 146 3.93 -2.86 14.06
C ASN A 146 4.62 -3.90 13.16
N LEU A 147 4.77 -3.64 11.85
CA LEU A 147 5.55 -4.51 10.97
C LEU A 147 7.02 -4.47 11.39
N ALA A 148 7.56 -3.27 11.55
CA ALA A 148 8.98 -3.12 11.87
C ALA A 148 9.34 -3.73 13.23
N VAL A 149 8.44 -3.71 14.22
CA VAL A 149 8.64 -4.31 15.55
C VAL A 149 8.47 -5.83 15.54
N ALA A 150 7.36 -6.35 14.98
CA ALA A 150 7.08 -7.79 14.95
C ALA A 150 8.19 -8.57 14.24
N TYR A 151 8.69 -8.07 13.11
CA TYR A 151 9.77 -8.73 12.37
C TYR A 151 11.15 -8.55 13.00
N ARG A 152 11.42 -7.45 13.73
CA ARG A 152 12.68 -7.26 14.47
C ARG A 152 12.84 -8.26 15.62
N GLN A 153 11.73 -8.66 16.26
CA GLN A 153 11.74 -9.66 17.34
C GLN A 153 11.98 -11.08 16.81
N HIS A 154 11.61 -11.37 15.56
CA HIS A 154 11.85 -12.65 14.91
C HIS A 154 13.17 -12.64 14.12
N GLN A 155 14.29 -12.95 14.77
CA GLN A 155 15.67 -12.98 14.22
C GLN A 155 15.91 -13.94 13.03
N LYS A 156 14.89 -14.60 12.47
CA LYS A 156 15.04 -15.45 11.28
C LYS A 156 14.87 -14.61 10.02
N HIS A 157 15.97 -14.44 9.28
CA HIS A 157 16.23 -13.56 8.15
C HIS A 157 15.35 -13.76 6.87
N GLU A 158 14.13 -14.27 6.98
CA GLU A 158 13.33 -14.72 5.82
C GLU A 158 12.22 -13.76 5.40
N VAL A 159 11.84 -12.76 6.22
CA VAL A 159 10.76 -11.81 5.88
C VAL A 159 11.23 -10.36 5.98
N PHE A 160 10.97 -9.58 4.93
CA PHE A 160 11.40 -8.18 4.80
C PHE A 160 10.20 -7.23 4.98
N PRO A 161 10.19 -6.39 6.03
CA PRO A 161 9.10 -5.44 6.29
C PRO A 161 8.78 -4.53 5.10
N GLU A 162 9.78 -4.09 4.34
CA GLU A 162 9.61 -3.29 3.13
C GLU A 162 8.85 -4.03 2.04
N ALA A 163 9.10 -5.34 1.88
CA ALA A 163 8.40 -6.17 0.92
C ALA A 163 6.94 -6.40 1.35
N VAL A 164 6.70 -6.60 2.64
CA VAL A 164 5.35 -6.78 3.21
C VAL A 164 4.56 -5.48 3.07
N SER A 165 5.11 -4.35 3.50
CA SER A 165 4.47 -3.04 3.33
C SER A 165 4.22 -2.70 1.84
N ALA A 166 5.14 -3.02 0.94
CA ALA A 166 4.93 -2.83 -0.50
C ALA A 166 3.78 -3.68 -1.03
N TRP A 167 3.69 -4.94 -0.60
CA TRP A 167 2.57 -5.81 -0.95
C TRP A 167 1.26 -5.27 -0.40
N LEU A 168 1.21 -4.87 0.87
CA LEU A 168 0.02 -4.26 1.47
C LEU A 168 -0.39 -3.01 0.71
N ARG A 169 0.54 -2.09 0.46
CA ARG A 169 0.27 -0.87 -0.30
C ARG A 169 -0.32 -1.18 -1.67
N LYS A 170 0.21 -2.19 -2.38
CA LYS A 170 -0.36 -2.60 -3.67
C LYS A 170 -1.82 -3.03 -3.54
N GLY A 171 -2.16 -3.85 -2.54
CA GLY A 171 -3.56 -4.23 -2.32
C GLY A 171 -4.45 -3.05 -1.95
N GLU A 172 -3.91 -2.04 -1.24
CA GLU A 172 -4.63 -0.80 -0.98
C GLU A 172 -4.95 -0.06 -2.29
N LEU A 173 -3.95 0.14 -3.14
CA LEU A 173 -4.12 0.81 -4.44
C LEU A 173 -5.10 0.06 -5.36
N GLU A 174 -5.04 -1.27 -5.40
CA GLU A 174 -6.00 -2.07 -6.18
C GLU A 174 -7.42 -1.98 -5.59
N SER A 175 -7.55 -1.97 -4.26
CA SER A 175 -8.85 -1.88 -3.61
C SER A 175 -9.57 -0.56 -3.88
N HIS A 176 -8.84 0.54 -4.13
CA HIS A 176 -9.43 1.84 -4.50
C HIS A 176 -10.16 1.79 -5.85
N LYS A 177 -9.79 0.86 -6.72
CA LYS A 177 -10.46 0.65 -8.02
C LYS A 177 -11.79 -0.08 -7.87
N ILE A 178 -12.01 -0.75 -6.74
CA ILE A 178 -13.25 -1.48 -6.45
C ILE A 178 -14.20 -0.54 -5.70
N GLN A 179 -15.32 -0.20 -6.33
CA GLN A 179 -16.40 0.50 -5.64
C GLN A 179 -17.13 -0.47 -4.72
N CYS A 180 -17.37 -0.06 -3.48
CA CYS A 180 -18.08 -0.86 -2.49
C CYS A 180 -19.21 -0.06 -1.86
N ASN A 181 -20.27 -0.77 -1.48
CA ASN A 181 -21.31 -0.20 -0.62
C ASN A 181 -20.78 0.01 0.81
N LYS A 182 -21.62 0.57 1.69
CA LYS A 182 -21.28 0.63 3.11
C LYS A 182 -21.22 -0.77 3.70
N PHE A 183 -20.25 -0.99 4.58
CA PHE A 183 -20.09 -2.27 5.25
C PHE A 183 -21.34 -2.69 6.02
N ASP A 184 -21.86 -3.86 5.67
CA ASP A 184 -22.96 -4.53 6.37
C ASP A 184 -22.46 -5.86 6.91
N LYS A 185 -22.27 -5.91 8.23
CA LYS A 185 -21.78 -7.08 8.95
C LYS A 185 -22.70 -8.29 8.78
N SER A 186 -24.02 -8.06 8.88
CA SER A 186 -25.01 -9.12 8.86
C SER A 186 -25.16 -9.71 7.46
N GLY A 187 -25.26 -8.84 6.45
CA GLY A 187 -25.31 -9.24 5.05
C GLY A 187 -24.02 -9.93 4.59
N PHE A 188 -22.85 -9.40 4.97
CA PHE A 188 -21.58 -10.07 4.65
C PHE A 188 -21.48 -11.47 5.27
N LYS A 189 -21.89 -11.62 6.54
CA LYS A 189 -21.90 -12.94 7.20
C LYS A 189 -22.85 -13.92 6.50
N ALA A 190 -24.04 -13.49 6.11
CA ALA A 190 -24.98 -14.32 5.37
C ALA A 190 -24.43 -14.72 3.99
N LEU A 191 -23.83 -13.76 3.28
CA LEU A 191 -23.22 -13.99 1.96
C LEU A 191 -22.15 -15.09 1.98
N LEU A 192 -21.33 -15.17 3.05
CA LEU A 192 -20.23 -16.15 3.11
C LEU A 192 -20.70 -17.60 2.99
N SER A 193 -21.91 -17.92 3.47
CA SER A 193 -22.48 -19.27 3.29
C SER A 193 -22.70 -19.60 1.82
N ASP A 194 -23.14 -18.63 1.03
CA ASP A 194 -23.40 -18.81 -0.40
C ASP A 194 -22.08 -18.82 -1.20
N LEU A 195 -21.06 -18.07 -0.77
CA LEU A 195 -19.77 -18.00 -1.47
C LEU A 195 -19.01 -19.35 -1.49
N ARG A 196 -19.41 -20.32 -0.66
CA ARG A 196 -18.86 -21.69 -0.68
C ARG A 196 -19.02 -22.36 -2.04
N GLU A 197 -20.13 -22.08 -2.75
CA GLU A 197 -20.40 -22.66 -4.06
C GLU A 197 -19.33 -22.27 -5.10
N LEU A 198 -18.72 -21.09 -4.93
CA LEU A 198 -17.70 -20.56 -5.83
C LEU A 198 -16.42 -21.39 -5.82
N THR A 199 -16.21 -22.18 -4.78
CA THR A 199 -15.03 -23.04 -4.65
C THR A 199 -14.92 -24.06 -5.78
N THR A 200 -16.04 -24.43 -6.39
CA THR A 200 -16.13 -25.39 -7.51
C THR A 200 -15.91 -24.75 -8.88
N LYS A 201 -15.94 -23.42 -8.98
CA LYS A 201 -15.81 -22.67 -10.23
C LYS A 201 -14.33 -22.42 -10.57
N THR A 202 -14.06 -22.09 -11.83
CA THR A 202 -12.72 -21.68 -12.29
C THR A 202 -12.40 -20.23 -11.89
N PRO A 203 -11.12 -19.83 -11.77
CA PRO A 203 -10.71 -18.45 -11.44
C PRO A 203 -11.35 -17.37 -12.31
N GLU A 204 -11.53 -17.64 -13.60
CA GLU A 204 -12.21 -16.76 -14.56
C GLU A 204 -13.61 -16.37 -14.12
N ASN A 205 -14.29 -17.29 -13.45
CA ASN A 205 -15.68 -17.15 -13.06
C ASN A 205 -15.80 -16.72 -11.59
N PHE A 206 -15.06 -17.36 -10.67
CA PHE A 206 -15.21 -17.03 -9.25
C PHE A 206 -14.59 -15.69 -8.86
N VAL A 207 -13.46 -15.28 -9.46
CA VAL A 207 -12.79 -14.02 -9.06
C VAL A 207 -13.71 -12.81 -9.26
N PRO A 208 -14.27 -12.54 -10.45
CA PRO A 208 -15.16 -11.39 -10.63
C PRO A 208 -16.42 -11.50 -9.77
N GLU A 209 -17.00 -12.70 -9.63
CA GLU A 209 -18.20 -12.91 -8.82
C GLU A 209 -17.95 -12.68 -7.33
N LEU A 210 -16.84 -13.21 -6.79
CA LEU A 210 -16.40 -13.01 -5.41
C LEU A 210 -16.20 -11.53 -5.12
N GLN A 211 -15.46 -10.83 -5.99
CA GLN A 211 -15.19 -9.40 -5.83
C GLN A 211 -16.48 -8.58 -5.84
N GLN A 212 -17.38 -8.83 -6.79
CA GLN A 212 -18.64 -8.10 -6.90
C GLN A 212 -19.56 -8.35 -5.69
N ARG A 213 -19.74 -9.62 -5.30
CA ARG A 213 -20.63 -10.00 -4.20
C ARG A 213 -20.13 -9.43 -2.87
N CYS A 214 -18.83 -9.54 -2.58
CA CYS A 214 -18.24 -8.94 -1.38
C CYS A 214 -18.32 -7.41 -1.38
N ALA A 215 -18.11 -6.77 -2.54
CA ALA A 215 -18.17 -5.31 -2.66
C ALA A 215 -19.58 -4.75 -2.34
N ASN A 216 -20.64 -5.51 -2.64
CA ASN A 216 -22.01 -5.14 -2.30
C ASN A 216 -22.25 -5.03 -0.78
N PHE A 217 -21.38 -5.61 0.04
CA PHE A 217 -21.42 -5.54 1.52
C PHE A 217 -20.23 -4.80 2.11
N GLY A 218 -19.54 -3.96 1.34
CA GLY A 218 -18.45 -3.12 1.82
C GLY A 218 -17.10 -3.82 2.00
N VAL A 219 -16.90 -4.98 1.36
CA VAL A 219 -15.63 -5.72 1.42
C VAL A 219 -14.98 -5.76 0.04
N ALA A 220 -13.84 -5.09 -0.12
CA ALA A 220 -13.03 -5.21 -1.31
C ALA A 220 -12.13 -6.45 -1.21
N VAL A 221 -12.25 -7.37 -2.18
CA VAL A 221 -11.35 -8.53 -2.28
C VAL A 221 -10.35 -8.26 -3.41
N VAL A 222 -9.06 -8.35 -3.12
CA VAL A 222 -8.01 -8.14 -4.13
C VAL A 222 -7.03 -9.31 -4.14
N PHE A 223 -6.60 -9.68 -5.34
CA PHE A 223 -5.60 -10.70 -5.58
C PHE A 223 -4.30 -10.01 -5.98
N VAL A 224 -3.28 -10.06 -5.12
CA VAL A 224 -1.99 -9.42 -5.36
C VAL A 224 -0.88 -10.44 -5.18
N PRO A 225 -0.06 -10.74 -6.21
CA PRO A 225 1.02 -11.71 -6.07
C PRO A 225 1.98 -11.33 -4.93
N ALA A 226 2.32 -12.29 -4.06
CA ALA A 226 3.29 -12.09 -2.98
C ALA A 226 4.63 -11.60 -3.55
N LEU A 227 5.24 -10.59 -2.92
CA LEU A 227 6.64 -10.25 -3.21
C LEU A 227 7.59 -11.27 -2.57
N PRO A 228 8.81 -11.47 -3.09
CA PRO A 228 9.81 -12.31 -2.46
C PRO A 228 9.98 -11.93 -0.99
N LYS A 229 10.14 -12.94 -0.13
CA LYS A 229 10.41 -12.74 1.29
C LYS A 229 9.33 -11.93 2.04
N THR A 230 8.07 -12.14 1.66
CA THR A 230 6.90 -11.64 2.41
C THR A 230 6.29 -12.72 3.29
N SER A 231 6.24 -13.96 2.79
CA SER A 231 5.67 -15.12 3.50
C SER A 231 4.24 -14.89 4.00
N VAL A 232 3.45 -14.06 3.32
CA VAL A 232 2.06 -13.75 3.71
C VAL A 232 1.10 -14.49 2.78
N SER A 233 0.05 -15.10 3.33
CA SER A 233 -1.02 -15.75 2.55
C SER A 233 -2.19 -14.79 2.29
N GLY A 234 -2.61 -14.09 3.34
CA GLY A 234 -3.71 -13.14 3.35
C GLY A 234 -3.43 -11.93 4.23
N ALA A 235 -4.20 -10.87 4.04
CA ALA A 235 -4.27 -9.77 4.97
C ALA A 235 -5.65 -9.14 4.99
N THR A 236 -6.07 -8.75 6.19
CA THR A 236 -7.32 -8.03 6.43
C THR A 236 -7.05 -6.69 7.10
N ARG A 237 -7.66 -5.64 6.56
CA ARG A 237 -7.66 -4.32 7.21
C ARG A 237 -8.85 -3.47 6.80
N TRP A 238 -9.16 -2.51 7.65
CA TRP A 238 -10.16 -1.50 7.37
C TRP A 238 -9.51 -0.30 6.69
N LEU A 239 -9.99 0.06 5.50
CA LEU A 239 -9.53 1.23 4.76
C LEU A 239 -10.26 2.49 5.21
N THR A 240 -11.54 2.34 5.55
CA THR A 240 -12.38 3.37 6.15
C THR A 240 -13.31 2.71 7.16
N LYS A 241 -14.14 3.49 7.86
CA LYS A 241 -15.19 2.94 8.73
C LYS A 241 -16.20 2.04 8.00
N ASP A 242 -16.36 2.22 6.70
CA ASP A 242 -17.40 1.58 5.88
C ASP A 242 -16.84 0.64 4.81
N LYS A 243 -15.51 0.48 4.71
CA LYS A 243 -14.86 -0.36 3.69
C LYS A 243 -13.73 -1.19 4.29
N ALA A 244 -13.90 -2.51 4.25
CA ALA A 244 -12.86 -3.47 4.60
C ALA A 244 -12.15 -3.99 3.32
N LEU A 245 -10.93 -4.48 3.51
CA LEU A 245 -10.09 -5.07 2.46
C LEU A 245 -9.65 -6.46 2.88
N ILE A 246 -9.92 -7.46 2.02
CA ILE A 246 -9.29 -8.77 2.04
C ILE A 246 -8.29 -8.82 0.88
N GLN A 247 -7.02 -9.05 1.20
CA GLN A 247 -5.95 -9.11 0.23
C GLN A 247 -5.32 -10.51 0.21
N LEU A 248 -5.36 -11.18 -0.94
CA LEU A 248 -4.95 -12.58 -1.10
C LEU A 248 -3.69 -12.68 -1.97
N SER A 249 -2.70 -13.46 -1.51
CA SER A 249 -1.40 -13.56 -2.17
C SER A 249 -1.25 -14.77 -3.09
N LEU A 250 -2.19 -15.72 -3.00
CA LEU A 250 -2.15 -17.03 -3.65
C LEU A 250 -0.92 -17.87 -3.25
N ARG A 251 -0.42 -17.70 -2.01
CA ARG A 251 0.63 -18.57 -1.45
C ARG A 251 0.18 -20.03 -1.51
N TYR A 252 1.11 -20.95 -1.77
CA TYR A 252 0.87 -22.39 -2.00
C TYR A 252 0.07 -22.75 -3.26
N LYS A 253 -0.60 -21.79 -3.90
CA LYS A 253 -1.23 -21.93 -5.22
C LYS A 253 -2.26 -23.06 -5.31
N SER A 254 -2.84 -23.53 -4.20
CA SER A 254 -3.89 -24.55 -4.23
C SER A 254 -5.22 -23.99 -3.74
N ASN A 255 -6.31 -24.56 -4.24
CA ASN A 255 -7.65 -24.07 -3.94
C ASN A 255 -8.01 -24.18 -2.47
N ASP A 256 -7.64 -25.27 -1.80
CA ASP A 256 -7.84 -25.44 -0.37
C ASP A 256 -7.19 -24.34 0.46
N HIS A 257 -5.93 -23.99 0.17
CA HIS A 257 -5.23 -22.90 0.84
C HIS A 257 -5.86 -21.54 0.52
N LEU A 258 -6.17 -21.25 -0.75
CA LEU A 258 -6.76 -19.97 -1.15
C LEU A 258 -8.10 -19.72 -0.43
N TRP A 259 -8.99 -20.70 -0.46
CA TRP A 259 -10.32 -20.55 0.11
C TRP A 259 -10.25 -20.53 1.63
N PHE A 260 -9.40 -21.35 2.25
CA PHE A 260 -9.18 -21.27 3.70
C PHE A 260 -8.72 -19.86 4.11
N THR A 261 -7.68 -19.33 3.47
CA THR A 261 -7.21 -17.95 3.71
C THR A 261 -8.35 -16.94 3.52
N PHE A 262 -9.12 -17.00 2.43
CA PHE A 262 -10.23 -16.07 2.22
C PHE A 262 -11.24 -16.07 3.38
N PHE A 263 -11.67 -17.25 3.83
CA PHE A 263 -12.64 -17.36 4.92
C PHE A 263 -12.03 -17.00 6.29
N HIS A 264 -10.74 -17.25 6.50
CA HIS A 264 -9.98 -16.81 7.69
C HIS A 264 -9.96 -15.27 7.76
N GLU A 265 -9.59 -14.61 6.66
CA GLU A 265 -9.61 -13.15 6.54
C GLU A 265 -11.03 -12.56 6.72
N ALA A 266 -12.05 -13.21 6.17
CA ALA A 266 -13.44 -12.83 6.42
C ALA A 266 -13.83 -13.00 7.91
N GLY A 267 -13.27 -14.00 8.59
CA GLY A 267 -13.38 -14.21 10.04
C GLY A 267 -12.87 -13.00 10.82
N HIS A 268 -11.68 -12.48 10.48
CA HIS A 268 -11.15 -11.26 11.12
C HIS A 268 -12.07 -10.05 10.97
N ILE A 269 -12.65 -9.85 9.78
CA ILE A 269 -13.62 -8.76 9.54
C ILE A 269 -14.85 -8.89 10.46
N LEU A 270 -15.34 -10.11 10.68
CA LEU A 270 -16.58 -10.38 11.40
C LEU A 270 -16.39 -10.51 12.92
N LEU A 271 -15.27 -11.03 13.38
CA LEU A 271 -15.04 -11.35 14.78
C LEU A 271 -14.25 -10.26 15.51
N HIS A 272 -13.42 -9.50 14.81
CA HIS A 272 -12.46 -8.59 15.43
C HIS A 272 -12.70 -7.10 15.09
N GLY A 273 -11.98 -6.21 15.78
CA GLY A 273 -12.23 -4.77 15.76
C GLY A 273 -11.69 -4.04 14.53
N LYS A 274 -12.35 -2.92 14.16
CA LYS A 274 -12.01 -2.13 12.95
C LYS A 274 -10.65 -1.41 12.98
N LYS A 275 -10.00 -1.32 14.14
CA LYS A 275 -8.71 -0.62 14.30
C LYS A 275 -7.50 -1.52 14.05
N GLU A 276 -7.73 -2.78 13.74
CA GLU A 276 -6.68 -3.79 13.69
C GLU A 276 -6.35 -4.15 12.24
N MET A 277 -5.05 -4.38 12.00
CA MET A 277 -4.52 -4.92 10.75
C MET A 277 -4.08 -6.36 11.03
N PHE A 278 -4.63 -7.31 10.28
CA PHE A 278 -4.34 -8.74 10.39
C PHE A 278 -3.54 -9.22 9.19
N LEU A 279 -2.57 -10.08 9.43
CA LEU A 279 -1.56 -10.57 8.47
C LEU A 279 -1.32 -12.06 8.69
N GLU A 280 -1.98 -12.91 7.90
CA GLU A 280 -1.86 -14.36 8.02
C GLU A 280 -0.44 -14.84 7.63
N GLY A 281 0.15 -15.67 8.50
CA GLY A 281 1.50 -16.22 8.32
C GLY A 281 2.60 -15.44 9.02
N THR A 282 2.24 -14.50 9.90
CA THR A 282 3.16 -13.66 10.68
C THR A 282 2.76 -13.72 12.15
N ASN A 283 3.66 -14.14 13.05
CA ASN A 283 3.36 -14.38 14.47
C ASN A 283 3.24 -13.07 15.30
N GLY A 284 2.61 -12.04 14.74
CA GLY A 284 2.40 -10.73 15.37
C GLY A 284 1.00 -10.51 15.93
N LEU A 285 0.14 -11.53 15.90
CA LEU A 285 -1.29 -11.43 16.25
C LEU A 285 -1.58 -12.09 17.60
N ASP A 286 -2.63 -11.59 18.27
CA ASP A 286 -3.19 -12.23 19.47
C ASP A 286 -3.59 -13.66 19.10
N GLY A 287 -2.88 -14.66 19.62
CA GLY A 287 -3.07 -16.06 19.24
C GLY A 287 -4.52 -16.54 19.40
N LYS A 288 -5.29 -15.94 20.31
CA LYS A 288 -6.73 -16.24 20.44
C LYS A 288 -7.53 -15.80 19.23
N LYS A 289 -7.22 -14.63 18.65
CA LYS A 289 -7.90 -14.11 17.47
C LYS A 289 -7.59 -14.95 16.23
N GLU A 290 -6.35 -15.40 16.09
CA GLU A 290 -5.97 -16.34 15.03
C GLU A 290 -6.74 -17.66 15.15
N GLU A 291 -6.80 -18.25 16.35
CA GLU A 291 -7.57 -19.48 16.61
C GLU A 291 -9.07 -19.30 16.31
N GLU A 292 -9.65 -18.14 16.65
CA GLU A 292 -11.03 -17.80 16.33
C GLU A 292 -11.27 -17.69 14.82
N ALA A 293 -10.38 -17.05 14.09
CA ALA A 293 -10.46 -16.89 12.64
C ALA A 293 -10.27 -18.24 11.91
N ASP A 294 -9.33 -19.07 12.36
CA ASP A 294 -9.12 -20.42 11.86
C ASP A 294 -10.37 -21.28 12.05
N LYS A 295 -10.92 -21.29 13.26
CA LYS A 295 -12.15 -22.03 13.55
C LYS A 295 -13.33 -21.53 12.72
N PHE A 296 -13.44 -20.21 12.55
CA PHE A 296 -14.46 -19.62 11.70
C PHE A 296 -14.33 -20.10 10.24
N ALA A 297 -13.11 -20.09 9.69
CA ALA A 297 -12.86 -20.55 8.33
C ALA A 297 -13.19 -22.04 8.15
N GLU A 298 -12.75 -22.87 9.10
CA GLU A 298 -13.03 -24.31 9.12
C GLU A 298 -14.54 -24.60 9.10
N GLU A 299 -15.31 -23.96 9.99
CA GLU A 299 -16.74 -24.21 10.16
C GLU A 299 -17.58 -23.58 9.03
N MET A 300 -17.13 -22.45 8.44
CA MET A 300 -17.79 -21.84 7.30
C MET A 300 -17.59 -22.64 6.02
N LEU A 301 -16.39 -23.18 5.78
CA LEU A 301 -16.13 -23.99 4.59
C LEU A 301 -16.84 -25.34 4.66
N ILE A 302 -16.77 -26.02 5.81
CA ILE A 302 -17.41 -27.32 6.03
C ILE A 302 -18.20 -27.29 7.34
N PRO A 303 -19.55 -27.34 7.28
CA PRO A 303 -20.40 -27.38 8.45
C PRO A 303 -19.99 -28.51 9.40
N ARG A 304 -19.81 -28.16 10.68
CA ARG A 304 -19.27 -29.08 11.69
C ARG A 304 -20.06 -30.38 11.81
N ALA A 305 -21.39 -30.34 11.68
CA ALA A 305 -22.24 -31.52 11.75
C ALA A 305 -21.96 -32.49 10.59
N GLU A 306 -21.87 -31.97 9.37
CA GLU A 306 -21.58 -32.72 8.15
C GLU A 306 -20.17 -33.32 8.21
N PHE A 307 -19.17 -32.52 8.59
CA PHE A 307 -17.79 -32.98 8.74
C PHE A 307 -17.65 -34.10 9.78
N ASN A 308 -18.29 -33.95 10.94
CA ASN A 308 -18.24 -34.99 11.99
C ASN A 308 -18.89 -36.29 11.53
N ALA A 309 -20.01 -36.23 10.80
CA ALA A 309 -20.66 -37.40 10.24
C ALA A 309 -19.76 -38.11 9.22
N PHE A 310 -19.12 -37.35 8.34
CA PHE A 310 -18.17 -37.87 7.35
C PHE A 310 -16.94 -38.52 8.01
N VAL A 311 -16.31 -37.85 8.98
CA VAL A 311 -15.15 -38.38 9.71
C VAL A 311 -15.49 -39.67 10.47
N LYS A 312 -16.70 -39.78 11.02
CA LYS A 312 -17.15 -40.98 11.74
C LYS A 312 -17.24 -42.21 10.82
N ALA A 313 -17.53 -42.03 9.53
CA ALA A 313 -17.55 -43.10 8.55
C ALA A 313 -16.15 -43.67 8.24
N ARG A 314 -15.07 -42.93 8.53
CA ARG A 314 -13.65 -43.31 8.38
C ARG A 314 -13.22 -43.75 6.96
N ASN A 315 -14.01 -43.43 5.94
CA ASN A 315 -13.69 -43.70 4.55
C ASN A 315 -13.21 -42.41 3.88
N PHE A 316 -11.89 -42.29 3.70
CA PHE A 316 -11.26 -41.10 3.11
C PHE A 316 -10.62 -41.39 1.75
N TYR A 317 -11.20 -42.30 0.97
CA TYR A 317 -10.78 -42.52 -0.40
C TYR A 317 -11.25 -41.37 -1.29
N ALA A 318 -10.59 -41.19 -2.44
CA ALA A 318 -10.87 -40.05 -3.32
C ALA A 318 -12.35 -39.93 -3.71
N ASP A 319 -13.03 -41.05 -3.95
CA ASP A 319 -14.45 -41.03 -4.32
C ASP A 319 -15.38 -40.73 -3.15
N ASP A 320 -15.02 -41.12 -1.92
CA ASP A 320 -15.76 -40.72 -0.72
C ASP A 320 -15.67 -39.21 -0.50
N ILE A 321 -14.46 -38.65 -0.68
CA ILE A 321 -14.20 -37.22 -0.56
C ILE A 321 -14.98 -36.44 -1.63
N ARG A 322 -15.00 -36.91 -2.89
CA ARG A 322 -15.79 -36.29 -3.96
C ARG A 322 -17.28 -36.30 -3.63
N ARG A 323 -17.85 -37.46 -3.29
CA ARG A 323 -19.27 -37.58 -2.93
C ARG A 323 -19.64 -36.66 -1.77
N PHE A 324 -18.80 -36.59 -0.74
CA PHE A 324 -19.04 -35.70 0.39
C PHE A 324 -18.98 -34.22 -0.03
N ALA A 325 -17.96 -33.83 -0.78
CA ALA A 325 -17.80 -32.45 -1.25
C ALA A 325 -18.97 -32.01 -2.15
N ASP A 326 -19.41 -32.87 -3.06
CA ASP A 326 -20.55 -32.64 -3.95
C ASP A 326 -21.86 -32.48 -3.15
N ALA A 327 -22.07 -33.33 -2.13
CA ALA A 327 -23.28 -33.29 -1.29
C ALA A 327 -23.42 -31.97 -0.51
N ILE A 328 -22.31 -31.29 -0.22
CA ILE A 328 -22.27 -30.04 0.55
C ILE A 328 -21.93 -28.81 -0.31
N GLY A 329 -21.77 -29.00 -1.62
CA GLY A 329 -21.58 -27.94 -2.61
C GLY A 329 -20.21 -27.25 -2.60
N ILE A 330 -19.13 -27.97 -2.30
CA ILE A 330 -17.76 -27.40 -2.29
C ILE A 330 -16.77 -28.20 -3.14
N ALA A 331 -15.60 -27.61 -3.43
CA ALA A 331 -14.53 -28.33 -4.10
C ALA A 331 -13.91 -29.42 -3.20
N PRO A 332 -13.64 -30.63 -3.73
CA PRO A 332 -13.11 -31.76 -2.95
C PRO A 332 -11.71 -31.49 -2.37
N GLY A 333 -10.90 -30.65 -3.04
CA GLY A 333 -9.60 -30.23 -2.52
C GLY A 333 -9.68 -29.57 -1.13
N ILE A 334 -10.77 -28.86 -0.83
CA ILE A 334 -10.97 -28.20 0.48
C ILE A 334 -11.15 -29.24 1.58
N VAL A 335 -11.94 -30.29 1.30
CA VAL A 335 -12.10 -31.43 2.23
C VAL A 335 -10.74 -32.10 2.49
N VAL A 336 -9.94 -32.33 1.45
CA VAL A 336 -8.58 -32.87 1.58
C VAL A 336 -7.73 -31.97 2.48
N GLY A 337 -7.74 -30.66 2.25
CA GLY A 337 -7.01 -29.69 3.06
C GLY A 337 -7.38 -29.77 4.54
N GLN A 338 -8.68 -29.82 4.87
CA GLN A 338 -9.13 -29.88 6.26
C GLN A 338 -8.81 -31.24 6.93
N LEU A 339 -8.94 -32.36 6.22
CA LEU A 339 -8.55 -33.67 6.73
C LEU A 339 -7.04 -33.73 7.01
N GLN A 340 -6.22 -33.18 6.12
CA GLN A 340 -4.76 -33.13 6.26
C GLN A 340 -4.33 -32.21 7.40
N HIS A 341 -4.97 -31.04 7.54
CA HIS A 341 -4.73 -30.12 8.66
C HIS A 341 -5.04 -30.79 10.02
N LYS A 342 -6.17 -31.50 10.10
CA LYS A 342 -6.58 -32.25 11.31
C LYS A 342 -5.83 -33.58 11.51
N LYS A 343 -4.84 -33.89 10.66
CA LYS A 343 -4.02 -35.12 10.70
C LYS A 343 -4.84 -36.42 10.58
N LEU A 344 -6.01 -36.34 9.95
CA LEU A 344 -6.87 -37.49 9.65
C LEU A 344 -6.50 -38.15 8.32
N LEU A 345 -5.84 -37.39 7.44
CA LEU A 345 -5.33 -37.84 6.15
C LEU A 345 -3.84 -37.45 6.01
N PRO A 346 -2.95 -38.34 5.54
CA PRO A 346 -1.56 -37.98 5.29
C PRO A 346 -1.42 -36.86 4.24
N GLN A 347 -0.39 -36.01 4.39
CA GLN A 347 -0.14 -34.84 3.54
C GLN A 347 0.12 -35.17 2.06
N ASN A 348 0.48 -36.42 1.75
CA ASN A 348 0.75 -36.91 0.40
C ASN A 348 -0.47 -37.61 -0.25
N PHE A 349 -1.59 -37.75 0.46
CA PHE A 349 -2.76 -38.49 -0.01
C PHE A 349 -3.84 -37.57 -0.59
N CYS A 350 -4.51 -38.03 -1.64
CA CYS A 350 -5.62 -37.34 -2.32
C CYS A 350 -5.31 -35.92 -2.84
N ASN A 351 -4.04 -35.58 -3.04
CA ASN A 351 -3.63 -34.26 -3.53
C ASN A 351 -4.06 -33.99 -4.97
N GLU A 352 -4.38 -35.03 -5.74
CA GLU A 352 -4.99 -34.93 -7.08
C GLU A 352 -6.38 -34.30 -7.07
N LEU A 353 -7.05 -34.25 -5.92
CA LEU A 353 -8.33 -33.55 -5.75
C LEU A 353 -8.17 -32.03 -5.53
N LYS A 354 -6.94 -31.56 -5.27
CA LYS A 354 -6.64 -30.14 -5.11
C LYS A 354 -6.40 -29.52 -6.49
N GLN A 355 -7.03 -28.39 -6.74
CA GLN A 355 -6.76 -27.59 -7.95
C GLN A 355 -5.58 -26.67 -7.69
N ARG A 356 -4.72 -26.48 -8.70
CA ARG A 356 -3.62 -25.53 -8.66
C ARG A 356 -3.94 -24.28 -9.47
N TYR A 357 -3.56 -23.12 -8.96
CA TYR A 357 -3.81 -21.81 -9.56
C TYR A 357 -2.51 -21.09 -9.90
N GLU A 358 -2.54 -20.30 -10.96
CA GLU A 358 -1.40 -19.50 -11.41
C GLU A 358 -1.83 -18.09 -11.75
N TRP A 359 -0.89 -17.15 -11.62
CA TRP A 359 -1.09 -15.78 -12.08
C TRP A 359 -1.01 -15.74 -13.60
N ARG A 360 -1.91 -14.99 -14.25
CA ARG A 360 -1.75 -14.67 -15.67
C ARG A 360 -0.50 -13.81 -15.84
N GLY A 361 0.39 -14.24 -16.74
CA GLY A 361 1.66 -13.59 -17.06
C GLY A 361 1.53 -12.35 -17.92
#